data_AF-A0A2X1BK10-F1
#
_entry.id   AF-A0A2X1BK10-F1
#
_cell.length_a   1.000
_cell.length_b   1.000
_cell.length_c   1.000
_cell.angle_alpha   90.00
_cell.angle_beta   90.00
_cell.angle_gamma   90.00
#
_symmetry.space_group_name_H-M   'P 1'
#
loop_
_entity.id
_entity.type
_entity.pdbx_description
1 polymer ?
#
loop_
_entity_poly.entity_id
_entity_poly.type
_entity_poly.pdbx_seq_one_letter_code
_entity_poly.pdbx_strand_id
1 'polypeptide(L)'
;MRRTTRIPSFAAAALIAAAGLSVAVPAEAQSRRAAPAAERSDWPARAAPAQTRAVTFAASAAPSGALVLPLSSEAELAARGAALDVATRQAIASALTAARFDYKARQTLSLHGVGGWDRILVVGLGDAPKAADIQTAGIVAGRALNSQPGALTALTSGLSADLASELATGLGIGHYRSDLYVTTGRDRPAPGALTVVADDASGAQAHHRRGAALIEAMAWTRDVSNEPANVIYPESFVERARAAFAGVPGIEITELDVPAMQRLGMGALLGVGQGSSRPPRLLAVRYRGQGASNDGPIALLGKGITFDSGGISIKPGANMGNMKMDMSGAASVVGAVLALAKSGAPVDVVAVAALAENMPDGGAIRPADVLTAMNGKTIEIISTDAEGRLVLADAVVWADTTLNPAAIVDVATLTGSVGGALGNDYAGLFSRHDALADQLKTAGDATGETLWRLPLHPSYVRATSSTIADIKNSGDGGAGAGTGAHFIGYFARPETPWAHLDIANMAFGAANDVKPAGSAGYSVRLLERFVRDFQPVAKEKGTGGY
;
A
#
# COMPACT_ATOMS: atom_id res chain seq x y z
N MET A 1 -19.13 -55.53 43.87
CA MET A 1 -17.90 -54.78 43.49
C MET A 1 -17.51 -55.13 42.06
N ARG A 2 -17.06 -54.13 41.30
CA ARG A 2 -16.62 -54.15 39.88
C ARG A 2 -17.73 -54.20 38.81
N ARG A 3 -18.15 -53.02 38.38
CA ARG A 3 -18.69 -52.77 37.04
C ARG A 3 -17.63 -52.03 36.23
N THR A 4 -17.38 -52.56 35.03
CA THR A 4 -16.51 -52.04 33.98
C THR A 4 -17.19 -50.89 33.23
N THR A 5 -16.54 -49.74 33.13
CA THR A 5 -16.88 -48.66 32.20
C THR A 5 -15.80 -48.58 31.12
N ARG A 6 -16.22 -48.72 29.86
CA ARG A 6 -15.42 -48.41 28.66
C ARG A 6 -15.74 -46.97 28.24
N ILE A 7 -14.69 -46.20 27.93
CA ILE A 7 -14.76 -44.91 27.24
C ILE A 7 -14.03 -45.11 25.90
N PRO A 8 -14.56 -44.66 24.74
CA PRO A 8 -13.87 -44.77 23.47
C PRO A 8 -12.90 -43.61 23.26
N SER A 9 -11.71 -43.95 22.78
CA SER A 9 -10.62 -43.08 22.38
C SER A 9 -10.82 -42.55 20.94
N PHE A 10 -11.08 -41.26 20.80
CA PHE A 10 -10.90 -40.51 19.54
C PHE A 10 -9.68 -39.60 19.68
N ALA A 11 -8.48 -40.14 19.43
CA ALA A 11 -7.25 -39.36 19.29
C ALA A 11 -6.17 -40.23 18.63
N ALA A 12 -6.32 -40.52 17.34
CA ALA A 12 -5.24 -41.14 16.53
C ALA A 12 -5.52 -40.97 15.03
N ALA A 13 -5.54 -39.72 14.53
CA ALA A 13 -5.50 -39.44 13.09
C ALA A 13 -5.06 -37.98 12.84
N ALA A 14 -3.88 -37.58 13.34
CA ALA A 14 -3.26 -36.31 12.99
C ALA A 14 -1.76 -36.34 13.34
N LEU A 15 -1.00 -37.23 12.71
CA LEU A 15 0.45 -37.28 12.95
C LEU A 15 1.23 -38.00 11.83
N ILE A 16 0.86 -37.79 10.56
CA ILE A 16 1.73 -38.13 9.42
C ILE A 16 1.47 -37.13 8.28
N ALA A 17 2.13 -35.97 8.33
CA ALA A 17 2.43 -35.11 7.16
C ALA A 17 3.32 -33.93 7.58
N ALA A 18 4.47 -34.19 8.22
CA ALA A 18 5.48 -33.17 8.49
C ALA A 18 6.88 -33.76 8.29
N ALA A 19 7.11 -34.30 7.09
CA ALA A 19 8.43 -34.69 6.62
C ALA A 19 8.44 -34.62 5.08
N GLY A 20 8.14 -33.44 4.54
CA GLY A 20 8.46 -33.10 3.16
C GLY A 20 9.72 -32.25 3.17
N LEU A 21 10.80 -32.77 2.60
CA LEU A 21 12.06 -32.05 2.44
C LEU A 21 11.83 -30.67 1.81
N SER A 22 12.02 -29.60 2.58
CA SER A 22 12.22 -28.27 2.05
C SER A 22 13.63 -28.21 1.46
N VAL A 23 13.74 -28.45 0.16
CA VAL A 23 14.95 -28.06 -0.56
C VAL A 23 14.84 -26.54 -0.78
N ALA A 24 15.46 -25.77 0.11
CA ALA A 24 15.73 -24.37 -0.14
C ALA A 24 16.73 -24.30 -1.31
N VAL A 25 16.24 -23.92 -2.49
CA VAL A 25 17.09 -23.73 -3.67
C VAL A 25 17.51 -22.26 -3.72
N PRO A 26 18.83 -21.94 -3.84
CA PRO A 26 19.29 -20.57 -4.05
C PRO A 26 18.67 -19.99 -5.34
N ALA A 27 18.42 -18.69 -5.35
CA ALA A 27 17.70 -17.96 -6.40
C ALA A 27 18.25 -18.11 -7.84
N GLU A 28 19.43 -18.71 -8.02
CA GLU A 28 20.08 -18.86 -9.34
C GLU A 28 19.72 -20.13 -10.12
N ALA A 29 18.99 -21.10 -9.53
CA ALA A 29 18.83 -22.44 -10.15
C ALA A 29 17.42 -22.78 -10.70
N GLN A 30 16.52 -21.82 -10.91
CA GLN A 30 15.15 -22.08 -11.43
C GLN A 30 14.93 -21.75 -12.92
N SER A 31 15.96 -21.44 -13.70
CA SER A 31 15.81 -20.95 -15.08
C SER A 31 15.59 -22.01 -16.18
N ARG A 32 15.19 -23.25 -15.87
CA ARG A 32 14.98 -24.27 -16.91
C ARG A 32 13.72 -25.12 -16.71
N ARG A 33 12.64 -24.68 -17.37
CA ARG A 33 11.50 -25.42 -17.95
C ARG A 33 10.14 -24.87 -17.54
N ALA A 34 9.78 -23.75 -18.16
CA ALA A 34 8.47 -23.54 -18.75
C ALA A 34 8.73 -22.96 -20.14
N ALA A 35 8.13 -23.51 -21.19
CA ALA A 35 8.10 -22.79 -22.46
C ALA A 35 7.28 -21.53 -22.21
N PRO A 36 7.82 -20.32 -22.43
CA PRO A 36 7.07 -19.11 -22.16
C PRO A 36 5.85 -19.10 -23.07
N ALA A 37 4.68 -18.78 -22.51
CA ALA A 37 3.61 -18.22 -23.32
C ALA A 37 4.26 -17.08 -24.10
N ALA A 38 4.30 -17.19 -25.43
CA ALA A 38 5.04 -16.29 -26.30
C ALA A 38 4.85 -14.85 -25.81
N GLU A 39 5.95 -14.23 -25.35
CA GLU A 39 5.99 -12.79 -25.13
C GLU A 39 5.45 -12.17 -26.42
N ARG A 40 4.27 -11.56 -26.35
CA ARG A 40 3.91 -10.57 -27.36
C ARG A 40 4.82 -9.39 -27.07
N SER A 41 6.03 -9.46 -27.62
CA SER A 41 7.09 -8.44 -27.63
C SER A 41 6.69 -7.16 -28.39
N ASP A 42 5.44 -7.05 -28.80
CA ASP A 42 4.97 -6.10 -29.80
C ASP A 42 4.25 -4.89 -29.19
N TRP A 43 4.21 -4.79 -27.85
CA TRP A 43 3.67 -3.60 -27.18
C TRP A 43 4.72 -2.47 -27.21
N PRO A 44 4.33 -1.24 -27.57
CA PRO A 44 5.28 -0.16 -27.81
C PRO A 44 6.13 0.13 -26.57
N ALA A 45 7.36 0.56 -26.82
CA ALA A 45 8.39 0.84 -25.82
C ALA A 45 7.83 1.52 -24.56
N ARG A 46 8.04 0.90 -23.39
CA ARG A 46 7.91 1.58 -22.10
C ARG A 46 8.85 2.78 -22.10
N ALA A 47 8.31 3.97 -21.87
CA ALA A 47 9.13 5.11 -21.51
C ALA A 47 9.90 4.80 -20.21
N ALA A 48 11.02 5.50 -20.00
CA ALA A 48 11.85 5.28 -18.82
C ALA A 48 11.03 5.44 -17.52
N PRO A 49 11.30 4.64 -16.48
CA PRO A 49 10.64 4.80 -15.18
C PRO A 49 10.86 6.21 -14.62
N ALA A 50 9.98 6.59 -13.69
CA ALA A 50 10.01 7.91 -13.06
C ALA A 50 11.43 8.22 -12.52
N GLN A 51 12.06 9.28 -13.05
CA GLN A 51 13.38 9.71 -12.58
C GLN A 51 13.25 10.36 -11.20
N THR A 52 13.92 9.79 -10.20
CA THR A 52 13.98 10.35 -8.85
C THR A 52 15.17 11.31 -8.72
N ARG A 53 15.02 12.31 -7.87
CA ARG A 53 16.11 13.23 -7.54
C ARG A 53 17.02 12.55 -6.52
N ALA A 54 18.32 12.52 -6.79
CA ALA A 54 19.30 12.15 -5.76
C ALA A 54 19.22 13.17 -4.61
N VAL A 55 19.08 12.69 -3.38
CA VAL A 55 18.97 13.54 -2.19
C VAL A 55 20.31 13.59 -1.47
N THR A 56 20.77 14.79 -1.16
CA THR A 56 21.99 15.04 -0.38
C THR A 56 21.69 16.02 0.75
N PHE A 57 22.31 15.83 1.91
CA PHE A 57 22.22 16.77 3.03
C PHE A 57 23.53 17.54 3.18
N ALA A 58 23.44 18.84 3.41
CA ALA A 58 24.60 19.72 3.55
C ALA A 58 24.36 20.83 4.57
N ALA A 59 25.43 21.43 5.09
CA ALA A 59 25.33 22.60 5.99
C ALA A 59 25.03 23.91 5.22
N SER A 60 25.32 23.95 3.91
CA SER A 60 25.04 25.08 3.05
C SER A 60 24.96 24.64 1.58
N ALA A 61 24.35 25.47 0.74
CA ALA A 61 24.27 25.27 -0.71
C ALA A 61 24.35 26.63 -1.43
N ALA A 62 25.02 26.68 -2.58
CA ALA A 62 25.03 27.86 -3.43
C ALA A 62 23.69 28.01 -4.18
N PRO A 63 23.22 29.24 -4.47
CA PRO A 63 22.01 29.45 -5.25
C PRO A 63 22.07 28.78 -6.63
N SER A 64 21.14 27.87 -6.89
CA SER A 64 21.04 27.15 -8.16
C SER A 64 19.66 26.50 -8.33
N GLY A 65 19.02 26.73 -9.48
CA GLY A 65 17.72 26.15 -9.78
C GLY A 65 16.60 26.71 -8.90
N ALA A 66 15.83 25.84 -8.25
CA ALA A 66 14.73 26.26 -7.39
C ALA A 66 14.94 25.99 -5.90
N LEU A 67 14.42 26.89 -5.08
CA LEU A 67 14.48 26.87 -3.63
C LEU A 67 13.11 26.48 -3.04
N VAL A 68 13.10 25.56 -2.09
CA VAL A 68 11.95 25.22 -1.24
C VAL A 68 12.19 25.81 0.14
N LEU A 69 11.26 26.64 0.60
CA LEU A 69 11.31 27.31 1.89
C LEU A 69 10.03 26.98 2.67
N PRO A 70 10.00 25.91 3.47
CA PRO A 70 8.89 25.67 4.38
C PRO A 70 8.88 26.77 5.44
N LEU A 71 7.72 27.26 5.89
CA LEU A 71 7.59 28.28 6.95
C LEU A 71 6.29 28.10 7.75
N SER A 72 6.38 28.30 9.06
CA SER A 72 5.24 28.38 9.99
C SER A 72 4.94 29.82 10.44
N SER A 73 5.89 30.74 10.26
CA SER A 73 5.76 32.14 10.68
C SER A 73 6.79 33.05 10.00
N GLU A 74 6.61 34.36 10.17
CA GLU A 74 7.60 35.37 9.71
C GLU A 74 8.95 35.24 10.44
N ALA A 75 8.94 34.87 11.73
CA ALA A 75 10.19 34.67 12.49
C ALA A 75 11.03 33.52 11.90
N GLU A 76 10.39 32.49 11.35
CA GLU A 76 11.11 31.41 10.67
C GLU A 76 11.78 31.88 9.37
N LEU A 77 11.25 32.90 8.67
CA LEU A 77 11.94 33.46 7.51
C LEU A 77 13.27 34.10 7.91
N ALA A 78 13.31 34.78 9.06
CA ALA A 78 14.54 35.37 9.57
C ALA A 78 15.59 34.30 9.94
N ALA A 79 15.16 33.20 10.56
CA ALA A 79 16.04 32.11 10.97
C ALA A 79 16.43 31.17 9.81
N ARG A 80 15.46 30.52 9.16
CA ARG A 80 15.66 29.54 8.09
C ARG A 80 16.15 30.18 6.79
N GLY A 81 15.75 31.42 6.55
CA GLY A 81 16.23 32.22 5.42
C GLY A 81 17.61 32.86 5.66
N ALA A 82 18.26 32.68 6.81
CA ALA A 82 19.54 33.33 7.11
C ALA A 82 20.67 33.00 6.10
N ALA A 83 20.56 31.86 5.40
CA ALA A 83 21.44 31.48 4.30
C ALA A 83 21.24 32.33 3.01
N LEU A 84 20.15 33.11 2.94
CA LEU A 84 19.82 33.99 1.81
C LEU A 84 20.33 35.41 2.08
N ASP A 85 20.72 36.11 1.02
CA ASP A 85 21.08 37.52 1.12
C ASP A 85 19.88 38.39 1.61
N VAL A 86 20.21 39.57 2.11
CA VAL A 86 19.22 40.48 2.72
C VAL A 86 18.14 40.90 1.72
N ALA A 87 18.50 41.16 0.46
CA ALA A 87 17.57 41.60 -0.57
C ALA A 87 16.55 40.51 -0.92
N THR A 88 17.02 39.26 -1.02
CA THR A 88 16.20 38.07 -1.26
C THR A 88 15.22 37.84 -0.12
N ARG A 89 15.67 37.93 1.14
CA ARG A 89 14.76 37.82 2.29
C ARG A 89 13.71 38.93 2.33
N GLN A 90 14.08 40.18 2.02
CA GLN A 90 13.14 41.29 1.96
C GLN A 90 12.12 41.12 0.83
N ALA A 91 12.54 40.60 -0.32
CA ALA A 91 11.63 40.29 -1.43
C ALA A 91 10.62 39.19 -1.05
N ILE A 92 11.07 38.12 -0.37
CA ILE A 92 10.19 37.06 0.14
C ILE A 92 9.20 37.64 1.16
N ALA A 93 9.67 38.40 2.15
CA ALA A 93 8.81 39.02 3.16
C ALA A 93 7.74 39.92 2.52
N SER A 94 8.15 40.78 1.58
CA SER A 94 7.22 41.68 0.87
C SER A 94 6.16 40.89 0.10
N ALA A 95 6.55 39.80 -0.57
CA ALA A 95 5.62 38.94 -1.29
C ALA A 95 4.65 38.22 -0.36
N LEU A 96 5.11 37.73 0.80
CA LEU A 96 4.26 37.09 1.81
C LEU A 96 3.23 38.08 2.36
N THR A 97 3.64 39.31 2.69
CA THR A 97 2.72 40.38 3.12
C THR A 97 1.70 40.72 2.04
N ALA A 98 2.15 40.92 0.79
CA ALA A 98 1.27 41.26 -0.34
C ALA A 98 0.25 40.14 -0.63
N ALA A 99 0.67 38.88 -0.54
CA ALA A 99 -0.18 37.72 -0.72
C ALA A 99 -1.09 37.43 0.50
N ARG A 100 -0.91 38.14 1.62
CA ARG A 100 -1.53 37.85 2.92
C ARG A 100 -1.33 36.37 3.31
N PHE A 101 -0.10 35.88 3.11
CA PHE A 101 0.27 34.51 3.41
C PHE A 101 0.17 34.27 4.93
N ASP A 102 -0.70 33.34 5.32
CA ASP A 102 -1.04 33.07 6.72
C ASP A 102 -0.42 31.76 7.23
N TYR A 103 0.51 31.20 6.49
CA TYR A 103 1.33 30.02 6.85
C TYR A 103 0.52 28.75 7.09
N LYS A 104 -0.75 28.70 6.66
CA LYS A 104 -1.58 27.50 6.77
C LYS A 104 -0.93 26.30 6.09
N ALA A 105 -1.12 25.11 6.67
CA ALA A 105 -0.64 23.88 6.10
C ALA A 105 -1.05 23.75 4.62
N ARG A 106 -0.09 23.36 3.76
CA ARG A 106 -0.24 23.17 2.30
C ARG A 106 -0.44 24.46 1.49
N GLN A 107 -0.50 25.64 2.13
CA GLN A 107 -0.50 26.91 1.41
C GLN A 107 0.84 27.07 0.68
N THR A 108 0.83 27.58 -0.55
CA THR A 108 2.06 27.81 -1.32
C THR A 108 2.11 29.21 -1.92
N LEU A 109 3.32 29.75 -2.05
CA LEU A 109 3.59 30.99 -2.77
C LEU A 109 4.85 30.80 -3.62
N SER A 110 4.76 31.12 -4.91
CA SER A 110 5.90 31.03 -5.83
C SER A 110 6.39 32.41 -6.22
N LEU A 111 7.69 32.64 -6.06
CA LEU A 111 8.41 33.80 -6.59
C LEU A 111 9.35 33.31 -7.69
N HIS A 112 9.54 34.09 -8.74
CA HIS A 112 10.36 33.71 -9.91
C HIS A 112 11.48 34.73 -10.13
N GLY A 113 12.69 34.24 -10.41
CA GLY A 113 13.84 35.09 -10.73
C GLY A 113 14.33 35.99 -9.58
N VAL A 114 14.23 35.51 -8.33
CA VAL A 114 14.62 36.29 -7.13
C VAL A 114 15.88 35.70 -6.51
N GLY A 115 16.86 36.54 -6.17
CA GLY A 115 18.04 36.11 -5.40
C GLY A 115 18.95 35.10 -6.11
N GLY A 116 18.96 35.10 -7.44
CA GLY A 116 19.69 34.12 -8.24
C GLY A 116 19.01 32.75 -8.35
N TRP A 117 17.80 32.58 -7.81
CA TRP A 117 16.99 31.37 -7.96
C TRP A 117 16.00 31.52 -9.13
N ASP A 118 15.83 30.46 -9.91
CA ASP A 118 14.81 30.38 -10.97
C ASP A 118 13.40 30.49 -10.38
N ARG A 119 13.21 29.84 -9.22
CA ARG A 119 11.95 29.81 -8.48
C ARG A 119 12.21 29.63 -6.98
N ILE A 120 11.52 30.41 -6.16
CA ILE A 120 11.43 30.20 -4.72
C ILE A 120 9.99 29.79 -4.41
N LEU A 121 9.82 28.58 -3.87
CA LEU A 121 8.55 28.06 -3.41
C LEU A 121 8.50 28.12 -1.88
N VAL A 122 7.68 29.02 -1.36
CA VAL A 122 7.33 29.03 0.06
C VAL A 122 6.18 28.05 0.29
N VAL A 123 6.29 27.22 1.33
CA VAL A 123 5.25 26.25 1.72
C VAL A 123 4.87 26.46 3.18
N GLY A 124 3.58 26.66 3.45
CA GLY A 124 3.05 26.82 4.81
C GLY A 124 3.04 25.49 5.56
N LEU A 125 3.54 25.51 6.79
CA LEU A 125 3.59 24.35 7.68
C LEU A 125 2.40 24.26 8.65
N GLY A 126 1.68 25.36 8.86
CA GLY A 126 0.70 25.49 9.94
C GLY A 126 1.34 25.63 11.32
N ASP A 127 0.50 25.69 12.36
CA ASP A 127 0.95 25.84 13.74
C ASP A 127 1.44 24.50 14.30
N ALA A 128 2.63 24.48 14.90
CA ALA A 128 3.24 23.32 15.56
C ALA A 128 3.23 22.02 14.71
N PRO A 129 3.84 22.03 13.51
CA PRO A 129 3.79 20.92 12.58
C PRO A 129 4.44 19.65 13.15
N LYS A 130 3.78 18.51 12.97
CA LYS A 130 4.32 17.19 13.28
C LYS A 130 5.10 16.64 12.08
N ALA A 131 5.80 15.53 12.28
CA ALA A 131 6.52 14.83 11.20
C ALA A 131 5.64 14.56 9.97
N ALA A 132 4.37 14.14 10.17
CA ALA A 132 3.42 13.92 9.08
C ALA A 132 3.12 15.19 8.28
N ASP A 133 3.00 16.34 8.97
CA ASP A 133 2.72 17.64 8.35
C ASP A 133 3.93 18.12 7.55
N ILE A 134 5.14 17.95 8.10
CA ILE A 134 6.40 18.26 7.39
C ILE A 134 6.56 17.38 6.14
N GLN A 135 6.33 16.07 6.25
CA GLN A 135 6.36 15.18 5.09
C GLN A 135 5.30 15.59 4.06
N THR A 136 4.09 15.97 4.49
CA THR A 136 3.03 16.47 3.60
C THR A 136 3.41 17.77 2.91
N ALA A 137 4.01 18.74 3.61
CA ALA A 137 4.55 19.96 3.02
C ALA A 137 5.62 19.65 1.96
N GLY A 138 6.47 18.65 2.23
CA GLY A 138 7.41 18.12 1.25
C GLY A 138 6.70 17.55 0.02
N ILE A 139 5.65 16.76 0.20
CA ILE A 139 4.83 16.22 -0.92
C ILE A 139 4.26 17.35 -1.76
N VAL A 140 3.66 18.37 -1.13
CA VAL A 140 3.12 19.55 -1.82
C VAL A 140 4.20 20.26 -2.64
N ALA A 141 5.38 20.48 -2.05
CA ALA A 141 6.51 21.05 -2.76
C ALA A 141 6.94 20.18 -3.95
N GLY A 142 7.02 18.87 -3.75
CA GLY A 142 7.39 17.91 -4.78
C GLY A 142 6.41 17.90 -5.95
N ARG A 143 5.09 17.96 -5.67
CA ARG A 143 4.03 18.09 -6.68
C ARG A 143 4.17 19.40 -7.45
N ALA A 144 4.35 20.52 -6.76
CA ALA A 144 4.48 21.86 -7.36
C ALA A 144 5.74 22.04 -8.22
N LEU A 145 6.79 21.25 -7.94
CA LEU A 145 8.10 21.29 -8.60
C LEU A 145 8.40 20.07 -9.47
N ASN A 146 7.42 19.18 -9.72
CA ASN A 146 7.61 17.97 -10.53
C ASN A 146 8.01 18.24 -12.00
N SER A 147 7.83 19.49 -12.44
CA SER A 147 8.14 19.96 -13.80
C SER A 147 9.34 20.91 -13.82
N GLN A 148 9.92 21.21 -12.65
CA GLN A 148 11.03 22.15 -12.53
C GLN A 148 12.32 21.51 -13.04
N PRO A 149 13.02 22.12 -14.02
CA PRO A 149 14.32 21.65 -14.47
C PRO A 149 15.41 21.97 -13.45
N GLY A 150 16.56 21.30 -13.55
CA GLY A 150 17.75 21.63 -12.76
C GLY A 150 17.68 21.23 -11.29
N ALA A 151 18.63 21.74 -10.50
CA ALA A 151 18.78 21.41 -9.08
C ALA A 151 17.66 21.99 -8.21
N LEU A 152 17.40 21.35 -7.07
CA LEU A 152 16.55 21.88 -6.02
C LEU A 152 17.36 22.05 -4.75
N THR A 153 17.10 23.12 -4.02
CA THR A 153 17.59 23.30 -2.65
C THR A 153 16.40 23.42 -1.70
N ALA A 154 16.41 22.73 -0.57
CA ALA A 154 15.44 22.92 0.50
C ALA A 154 16.15 23.47 1.74
N LEU A 155 15.74 24.66 2.22
CA LEU A 155 16.29 25.21 3.47
C LEU A 155 15.48 24.67 4.64
N THR A 156 16.14 23.96 5.55
CA THR A 156 15.49 23.33 6.73
C THR A 156 16.13 23.73 8.05
N SER A 157 17.01 24.74 8.07
CA SER A 157 17.57 25.28 9.30
C SER A 157 16.48 25.61 10.34
N GLY A 158 16.76 25.28 11.59
CA GLY A 158 15.82 25.31 12.70
C GLY A 158 14.90 24.09 12.81
N LEU A 159 14.87 23.18 11.83
CA LEU A 159 14.25 21.87 11.99
C LEU A 159 15.26 20.87 12.54
N SER A 160 14.78 19.91 13.35
CA SER A 160 15.57 18.76 13.75
C SER A 160 15.92 17.87 12.55
N ALA A 161 16.99 17.09 12.69
CA ALA A 161 17.51 16.21 11.63
C ALA A 161 16.46 15.25 11.06
N ASP A 162 15.59 14.69 11.91
CA ASP A 162 14.49 13.81 11.51
C ASP A 162 13.43 14.57 10.68
N LEU A 163 13.03 15.77 11.10
CA LEU A 163 12.05 16.57 10.35
C LEU A 163 12.60 17.06 9.00
N ALA A 164 13.88 17.43 8.93
CA ALA A 164 14.55 17.73 7.66
C ALA A 164 14.52 16.53 6.70
N SER A 165 14.76 15.32 7.22
CA SER A 165 14.62 14.07 6.46
C SER A 165 13.18 13.80 6.04
N GLU A 166 12.18 14.08 6.88
CA GLU A 166 10.76 13.91 6.54
C GLU A 166 10.34 14.86 5.40
N LEU A 167 10.80 16.12 5.39
CA LEU A 167 10.58 17.04 4.27
C LEU A 167 11.18 16.50 2.98
N ALA A 168 12.42 16.00 3.03
CA ALA A 168 13.11 15.41 1.88
C ALA A 168 12.36 14.17 1.33
N THR A 169 11.86 13.34 2.24
CA THR A 169 11.05 12.16 1.92
C THR A 169 9.76 12.57 1.20
N GLY A 170 9.07 13.57 1.75
CA GLY A 170 7.88 14.14 1.15
C GLY A 170 8.13 14.69 -0.25
N LEU A 171 9.19 15.49 -0.42
CA LEU A 171 9.63 16.03 -1.70
C LEU A 171 9.81 14.93 -2.75
N GLY A 172 10.51 13.84 -2.39
CA GLY A 172 10.69 12.69 -3.27
C GLY A 172 9.37 12.00 -3.65
N ILE A 173 8.47 11.79 -2.69
CA ILE A 173 7.14 11.20 -2.94
C ILE A 173 6.30 12.09 -3.85
N GLY A 174 6.33 13.41 -3.63
CA GLY A 174 5.60 14.39 -4.45
C GLY A 174 6.19 14.52 -5.86
N HIS A 175 7.49 14.31 -6.03
CA HIS A 175 8.16 14.42 -7.33
C HIS A 175 7.74 13.34 -8.33
N TYR A 176 7.11 12.26 -7.85
CA TYR A 176 6.65 11.18 -8.70
C TYR A 176 5.77 11.66 -9.86
N ARG A 177 6.06 11.09 -11.03
CA ARG A 177 5.30 11.23 -12.27
C ARG A 177 5.25 9.87 -12.96
N SER A 178 4.19 9.61 -13.71
CA SER A 178 4.15 8.48 -14.64
C SER A 178 4.01 9.00 -16.06
N ASP A 179 5.01 8.69 -16.88
CA ASP A 179 5.07 8.97 -18.31
C ASP A 179 5.35 7.70 -19.13
N LEU A 180 5.19 6.52 -18.53
CA LEU A 180 5.51 5.19 -19.06
C LEU A 180 5.02 4.91 -20.48
N TYR A 181 3.92 5.54 -20.92
CA TYR A 181 3.31 5.33 -22.25
C TYR A 181 3.21 6.59 -23.10
N VAL A 182 3.81 7.71 -22.66
CA VAL A 182 3.76 8.96 -23.42
C VAL A 182 5.00 9.08 -24.29
N THR A 183 4.82 8.93 -25.61
CA THR A 183 5.92 8.91 -26.58
C THR A 183 6.25 10.27 -27.19
N THR A 184 5.35 11.26 -27.08
CA THR A 184 5.53 12.61 -27.64
C THR A 184 4.99 13.68 -26.68
N GLY A 185 5.57 14.89 -26.72
CA GLY A 185 5.01 16.06 -25.99
C GLY A 185 5.27 16.07 -24.49
N ARG A 186 6.22 15.25 -24.00
CA ARG A 186 6.69 15.24 -22.60
C ARG A 186 8.23 15.27 -22.48
N ASP A 187 8.92 15.85 -23.46
CA ASP A 187 10.34 16.17 -23.30
C ASP A 187 10.50 17.15 -22.15
N ARG A 188 11.00 16.66 -21.03
CA ARG A 188 11.33 17.47 -19.87
C ARG A 188 12.79 17.27 -19.54
N PRO A 189 13.53 18.34 -19.19
CA PRO A 189 14.89 18.20 -18.69
C PRO A 189 14.93 17.20 -17.54
N ALA A 190 15.99 16.39 -17.50
CA ALA A 190 16.22 15.48 -16.38
C ALA A 190 16.20 16.28 -15.06
N PRO A 191 15.53 15.76 -14.02
CA PRO A 191 15.51 16.44 -12.74
C PRO A 191 16.93 16.44 -12.15
N GLY A 192 17.41 17.60 -11.69
CA GLY A 192 18.71 17.70 -11.01
C GLY A 192 18.68 17.13 -9.58
N ALA A 193 19.81 17.17 -8.88
CA ALA A 193 19.88 16.75 -7.48
C ALA A 193 19.00 17.63 -6.56
N LEU A 194 18.56 17.07 -5.43
CA LEU A 194 17.96 17.78 -4.31
C LEU A 194 18.99 17.91 -3.18
N THR A 195 19.36 19.14 -2.83
CA THR A 195 20.19 19.44 -1.66
C THR A 195 19.32 19.97 -0.53
N VAL A 196 19.31 19.27 0.60
CA VAL A 196 18.61 19.68 1.82
C VAL A 196 19.64 20.32 2.76
N VAL A 197 19.46 21.61 3.03
CA VAL A 197 20.31 22.35 3.95
C VAL A 197 19.77 22.18 5.36
N ALA A 198 20.53 21.49 6.21
CA ALA A 198 20.14 21.14 7.57
C ALA A 198 21.29 21.43 8.55
N ASP A 199 20.93 21.82 9.77
CA ASP A 199 21.91 22.18 10.81
C ASP A 199 22.73 20.95 11.25
N ASP A 200 22.09 19.77 11.31
CA ASP A 200 22.73 18.46 11.44
C ASP A 200 22.51 17.62 10.17
N ALA A 201 23.32 17.91 9.15
CA ALA A 201 23.29 17.20 7.87
C ALA A 201 23.58 15.69 8.02
N SER A 202 24.48 15.30 8.94
CA SER A 202 24.82 13.90 9.18
C SER A 202 23.68 13.10 9.79
N GLY A 203 23.01 13.64 10.81
CA GLY A 203 21.83 13.02 11.41
C GLY A 203 20.69 12.93 10.40
N ALA A 204 20.47 13.99 9.61
CA ALA A 204 19.41 13.99 8.60
C ALA A 204 19.66 12.92 7.53
N GLN A 205 20.91 12.77 7.08
CA GLN A 205 21.32 11.69 6.17
C GLN A 205 21.11 10.30 6.77
N ALA A 206 21.37 10.11 8.07
CA ALA A 206 21.13 8.84 8.76
C ALA A 206 19.63 8.49 8.80
N HIS A 207 18.76 9.46 9.10
CA HIS A 207 17.30 9.28 9.05
C HIS A 207 16.79 9.02 7.63
N HIS A 208 17.44 9.59 6.61
CA HIS A 208 16.99 9.49 5.24
C HIS A 208 17.09 8.10 4.62
N ARG A 209 17.80 7.14 5.24
CA ARG A 209 17.77 5.74 4.80
C ARG A 209 16.35 5.18 4.74
N ARG A 210 15.51 5.50 5.74
CA ARG A 210 14.08 5.16 5.74
C ARG A 210 13.32 5.92 4.65
N GLY A 211 13.59 7.22 4.52
CA GLY A 211 12.96 8.09 3.54
C GLY A 211 13.19 7.65 2.08
N ALA A 212 14.43 7.34 1.72
CA ALA A 212 14.81 6.88 0.40
C ALA A 212 14.10 5.56 0.03
N ALA A 213 14.06 4.60 0.94
CA ALA A 213 13.34 3.34 0.75
C ALA A 213 11.82 3.57 0.57
N LEU A 214 11.24 4.51 1.32
CA LEU A 214 9.83 4.84 1.21
C LEU A 214 9.48 5.55 -0.11
N ILE A 215 10.33 6.48 -0.58
CA ILE A 215 10.18 7.12 -1.89
C ILE A 215 10.14 6.06 -3.00
N GLU A 216 11.08 5.11 -2.97
CA GLU A 216 11.15 4.05 -3.97
C GLU A 216 9.91 3.15 -3.93
N ALA A 217 9.50 2.72 -2.74
CA ALA A 217 8.31 1.91 -2.55
C ALA A 217 7.03 2.60 -3.04
N MET A 218 6.86 3.89 -2.71
CA MET A 218 5.74 4.70 -3.19
C MET A 218 5.71 4.80 -4.71
N ALA A 219 6.87 5.00 -5.35
CA ALA A 219 6.97 5.03 -6.80
C ALA A 219 6.60 3.67 -7.42
N TRP A 220 7.15 2.58 -6.88
CA TRP A 220 6.83 1.22 -7.33
C TRP A 220 5.33 0.91 -7.22
N THR A 221 4.72 1.16 -6.06
CA THR A 221 3.28 0.94 -5.85
C THR A 221 2.44 1.74 -6.83
N ARG A 222 2.77 3.02 -7.04
CA ARG A 222 2.01 3.87 -7.96
C ARG A 222 2.19 3.44 -9.41
N ASP A 223 3.39 3.04 -9.82
CA ASP A 223 3.64 2.53 -11.17
C ASP A 223 2.81 1.26 -11.40
N VAL A 224 2.95 0.25 -10.55
CA VAL A 224 2.27 -1.04 -10.73
C VAL A 224 0.75 -0.89 -10.77
N SER A 225 0.17 0.02 -9.98
CA SER A 225 -1.27 0.29 -10.04
C SER A 225 -1.70 1.16 -11.23
N ASN A 226 -0.84 2.05 -11.73
CA ASN A 226 -1.17 2.89 -12.88
C ASN A 226 -1.04 2.18 -14.22
N GLU A 227 -0.22 1.13 -14.28
CA GLU A 227 -0.01 0.30 -15.45
C GLU A 227 -1.34 -0.31 -15.96
N PRO A 228 -1.55 -0.40 -17.28
CA PRO A 228 -2.77 -0.98 -17.83
C PRO A 228 -2.77 -2.52 -17.65
N ALA A 229 -3.97 -3.10 -17.58
CA ALA A 229 -4.16 -4.53 -17.31
C ALA A 229 -3.54 -5.47 -18.36
N ASN A 230 -3.35 -5.00 -19.61
CA ASN A 230 -2.64 -5.78 -20.62
C ASN A 230 -1.12 -5.90 -20.34
N VAL A 231 -0.60 -5.14 -19.39
CA VAL A 231 0.81 -5.15 -18.97
C VAL A 231 0.97 -5.71 -17.56
N ILE A 232 0.14 -5.29 -16.61
CA ILE A 232 0.11 -5.84 -15.24
C ILE A 232 -1.11 -6.75 -15.10
N TYR A 233 -0.84 -8.05 -15.06
CA TYR A 233 -1.76 -9.17 -14.80
C TYR A 233 -1.12 -10.09 -13.76
N PRO A 234 -1.78 -11.15 -13.24
CA PRO A 234 -1.32 -11.85 -12.04
C PRO A 234 0.15 -12.33 -12.09
N GLU A 235 0.57 -12.94 -13.20
CA GLU A 235 1.95 -13.39 -13.41
C GLU A 235 2.94 -12.21 -13.53
N SER A 236 2.65 -11.18 -14.33
CA SER A 236 3.57 -10.05 -14.48
C SER A 236 3.66 -9.16 -13.22
N PHE A 237 2.62 -9.15 -12.38
CA PHE A 237 2.70 -8.56 -11.03
C PHE A 237 3.76 -9.30 -10.18
N VAL A 238 3.77 -10.64 -10.22
CA VAL A 238 4.76 -11.45 -9.50
C VAL A 238 6.17 -11.15 -10.01
N GLU A 239 6.37 -11.12 -11.32
CA GLU A 239 7.67 -10.76 -11.93
C GLU A 239 8.13 -9.38 -11.48
N ARG A 240 7.22 -8.40 -11.45
CA ARG A 240 7.51 -7.02 -11.05
C ARG A 240 7.86 -6.91 -9.57
N ALA A 241 7.24 -7.71 -8.71
CA ALA A 241 7.61 -7.84 -7.30
C ALA A 241 8.99 -8.49 -7.16
N ARG A 242 9.24 -9.63 -7.80
CA ARG A 242 10.55 -10.32 -7.75
C ARG A 242 11.69 -9.38 -8.15
N ALA A 243 11.51 -8.61 -9.22
CA ALA A 243 12.50 -7.63 -9.67
C ALA A 243 12.76 -6.52 -8.63
N ALA A 244 11.73 -6.05 -7.93
CA ALA A 244 11.87 -4.98 -6.93
C ALA A 244 12.62 -5.42 -5.67
N PHE A 245 12.52 -6.71 -5.31
CA PHE A 245 13.22 -7.31 -4.16
C PHE A 245 14.56 -7.96 -4.52
N ALA A 246 14.96 -7.97 -5.80
CA ALA A 246 16.21 -8.58 -6.22
C ALA A 246 17.41 -7.96 -5.46
N GLY A 247 18.22 -8.82 -4.84
CA GLY A 247 19.40 -8.42 -4.06
C GLY A 247 19.09 -7.80 -2.69
N VAL A 248 17.83 -7.71 -2.27
CA VAL A 248 17.46 -7.21 -0.93
C VAL A 248 17.64 -8.34 0.10
N PRO A 249 18.46 -8.16 1.15
CA PRO A 249 18.68 -9.19 2.17
C PRO A 249 17.42 -9.53 2.98
N GLY A 250 17.33 -10.76 3.47
CA GLY A 250 16.26 -11.20 4.37
C GLY A 250 14.91 -11.43 3.67
N ILE A 251 14.90 -11.52 2.34
CA ILE A 251 13.69 -11.76 1.54
C ILE A 251 13.51 -13.25 1.21
N GLU A 252 12.28 -13.72 1.40
CA GLU A 252 11.77 -15.00 0.90
C GLU A 252 10.53 -14.74 0.05
N ILE A 253 10.48 -15.29 -1.17
CA ILE A 253 9.34 -15.16 -2.09
C ILE A 253 8.75 -16.52 -2.38
N THR A 254 7.49 -16.70 -1.98
CA THR A 254 6.66 -17.86 -2.33
C THR A 254 5.60 -17.45 -3.34
N GLU A 255 5.40 -18.26 -4.37
CA GLU A 255 4.34 -18.10 -5.36
C GLU A 255 3.55 -19.40 -5.44
N LEU A 256 2.23 -19.30 -5.32
CA LEU A 256 1.31 -20.40 -5.55
C LEU A 256 0.65 -20.21 -6.92
N ASP A 257 0.97 -21.11 -7.83
CA ASP A 257 0.31 -21.23 -9.12
C ASP A 257 -1.01 -22.02 -9.01
N VAL A 258 -1.72 -22.16 -10.12
CA VAL A 258 -3.01 -22.88 -10.16
C VAL A 258 -2.90 -24.31 -9.63
N PRO A 259 -1.93 -25.15 -10.05
CA PRO A 259 -1.76 -26.48 -9.47
C PRO A 259 -1.51 -26.48 -7.95
N ALA A 260 -0.71 -25.55 -7.42
CA ALA A 260 -0.48 -25.44 -5.98
C ALA A 260 -1.75 -25.06 -5.23
N MET A 261 -2.48 -24.06 -5.73
CA MET A 261 -3.75 -23.61 -5.15
C MET A 261 -4.83 -24.69 -5.21
N GLN A 262 -4.88 -25.51 -6.27
CA GLN A 262 -5.79 -26.65 -6.38
C GLN A 262 -5.50 -27.72 -5.32
N ARG A 263 -4.22 -28.04 -5.08
CA ARG A 263 -3.82 -29.00 -4.02
C ARG A 263 -4.16 -28.50 -2.62
N LEU A 264 -4.13 -27.19 -2.42
CA LEU A 264 -4.50 -26.54 -1.17
C LEU A 264 -6.02 -26.33 -1.02
N GLY A 265 -6.81 -26.57 -2.06
CA GLY A 265 -8.27 -26.38 -2.03
C GLY A 265 -8.70 -24.92 -2.03
N MET A 266 -7.90 -24.00 -2.60
CA MET A 266 -8.20 -22.55 -2.65
C MET A 266 -9.26 -22.22 -3.72
N GLY A 267 -10.45 -22.80 -3.58
CA GLY A 267 -11.50 -22.72 -4.58
C GLY A 267 -12.16 -21.35 -4.71
N ALA A 268 -12.05 -20.47 -3.70
CA ALA A 268 -12.59 -19.11 -3.79
C ALA A 268 -11.72 -18.24 -4.70
N LEU A 269 -10.40 -18.27 -4.52
CA LEU A 269 -9.44 -17.54 -5.35
C LEU A 269 -9.38 -18.12 -6.78
N LEU A 270 -9.31 -19.45 -6.89
CA LEU A 270 -9.36 -20.14 -8.20
C LEU A 270 -10.65 -19.80 -8.95
N GLY A 271 -11.81 -19.81 -8.27
CA GLY A 271 -13.09 -19.49 -8.87
C GLY A 271 -13.15 -18.08 -9.47
N VAL A 272 -12.57 -17.08 -8.79
CA VAL A 272 -12.51 -15.71 -9.34
C VAL A 272 -11.67 -15.66 -10.63
N GLY A 273 -10.52 -16.32 -10.66
CA GLY A 273 -9.60 -16.24 -11.80
C GLY A 273 -9.93 -17.15 -12.98
N GLN A 274 -10.85 -18.12 -12.83
CA GLN A 274 -11.08 -19.15 -13.86
C GLN A 274 -11.70 -18.61 -15.16
N GLY A 275 -12.30 -17.40 -15.13
CA GLY A 275 -12.85 -16.74 -16.31
C GLY A 275 -11.82 -15.98 -17.15
N SER A 276 -10.55 -15.92 -16.73
CA SER A 276 -9.48 -15.25 -17.46
C SER A 276 -8.48 -16.22 -18.07
N SER A 277 -7.93 -15.85 -19.23
CA SER A 277 -6.74 -16.49 -19.82
C SER A 277 -5.45 -16.18 -19.06
N ARG A 278 -5.48 -15.25 -18.08
CA ARG A 278 -4.38 -14.87 -17.21
C ARG A 278 -4.59 -15.53 -15.84
N PRO A 279 -4.04 -16.75 -15.62
CA PRO A 279 -4.38 -17.56 -14.47
C PRO A 279 -4.03 -16.87 -13.14
N PRO A 280 -4.82 -17.08 -12.08
CA PRO A 280 -4.60 -16.44 -10.79
C PRO A 280 -3.29 -16.91 -10.13
N ARG A 281 -2.82 -16.13 -9.15
CA ARG A 281 -1.63 -16.41 -8.32
C ARG A 281 -1.89 -15.99 -6.88
N LEU A 282 -1.25 -16.67 -5.93
CA LEU A 282 -1.01 -16.09 -4.61
C LEU A 282 0.49 -15.85 -4.44
N LEU A 283 0.87 -14.59 -4.22
CA LEU A 283 2.26 -14.19 -3.98
C LEU A 283 2.44 -13.87 -2.50
N ALA A 284 3.44 -14.46 -1.85
CA ALA A 284 3.88 -14.07 -0.52
C ALA A 284 5.35 -13.61 -0.57
N VAL A 285 5.61 -12.38 -0.12
CA VAL A 285 6.95 -11.81 0.04
C VAL A 285 7.18 -11.57 1.53
N ARG A 286 7.99 -12.43 2.14
CA ARG A 286 8.38 -12.29 3.55
C ARG A 286 9.71 -11.56 3.63
N TYR A 287 9.76 -10.56 4.50
CA TYR A 287 10.98 -9.90 4.94
C TYR A 287 11.21 -10.20 6.41
N ARG A 288 12.38 -10.74 6.72
CA ARG A 288 12.85 -10.93 8.09
C ARG A 288 14.14 -10.14 8.31
N GLY A 289 13.99 -8.98 8.95
CA GLY A 289 15.09 -8.10 9.29
C GLY A 289 15.96 -8.62 10.42
N GLN A 290 17.20 -8.11 10.48
CA GLN A 290 18.08 -8.40 11.61
C GLN A 290 17.46 -7.84 12.91
N GLY A 291 17.39 -8.67 13.95
CA GLY A 291 16.79 -8.31 15.23
C GLY A 291 15.26 -8.42 15.29
N ALA A 292 14.62 -8.96 14.25
CA ALA A 292 13.17 -9.21 14.25
C ALA A 292 12.74 -10.18 15.36
N SER A 293 11.54 -9.96 15.92
CA SER A 293 10.95 -10.86 16.93
C SER A 293 10.72 -12.28 16.39
N ASN A 294 10.56 -13.23 17.30
CA ASN A 294 10.21 -14.62 17.03
C ASN A 294 8.72 -14.92 17.22
N ASP A 295 7.88 -13.91 17.44
CA ASP A 295 6.43 -14.06 17.72
C ASP A 295 5.58 -14.38 16.49
N GLY A 296 6.22 -14.59 15.34
CA GLY A 296 5.59 -14.73 14.02
C GLY A 296 5.51 -13.41 13.26
N PRO A 297 5.33 -13.46 11.92
CA PRO A 297 5.29 -12.26 11.10
C PRO A 297 3.99 -11.48 11.30
N ILE A 298 4.04 -10.18 11.05
CA ILE A 298 2.83 -9.40 10.74
C ILE A 298 2.46 -9.70 9.28
N ALA A 299 1.26 -10.22 9.04
CA ALA A 299 0.79 -10.56 7.71
C ALA A 299 -0.06 -9.44 7.12
N LEU A 300 0.47 -8.81 6.07
CA LEU A 300 -0.20 -7.76 5.30
C LEU A 300 -0.80 -8.37 4.03
N LEU A 301 -2.12 -8.50 3.96
CA LEU A 301 -2.80 -9.15 2.85
C LEU A 301 -3.39 -8.09 1.92
N GLY A 302 -3.29 -8.27 0.61
CA GLY A 302 -3.76 -7.29 -0.37
C GLY A 302 -4.65 -7.89 -1.43
N LYS A 303 -5.83 -7.29 -1.65
CA LYS A 303 -6.67 -7.56 -2.82
C LYS A 303 -5.87 -7.21 -4.08
N GLY A 304 -5.69 -8.18 -4.96
CA GLY A 304 -4.86 -8.11 -6.15
C GLY A 304 -5.62 -8.35 -7.45
N ILE A 305 -6.82 -7.78 -7.60
CA ILE A 305 -7.60 -7.93 -8.84
C ILE A 305 -7.00 -7.00 -9.91
N THR A 306 -6.20 -7.59 -10.79
CA THR A 306 -5.43 -6.85 -11.81
C THR A 306 -6.29 -6.20 -12.88
N PHE A 307 -7.48 -6.74 -13.11
CA PHE A 307 -8.58 -6.07 -13.77
C PHE A 307 -9.91 -6.66 -13.29
N ASP A 308 -10.88 -5.80 -13.02
CA ASP A 308 -12.21 -6.20 -12.57
C ASP A 308 -13.29 -5.71 -13.54
N SER A 309 -13.79 -6.62 -14.38
CA SER A 309 -14.97 -6.33 -15.19
C SER A 309 -16.28 -6.57 -14.43
N GLY A 310 -16.21 -7.17 -13.24
CA GLY A 310 -17.32 -7.74 -12.49
C GLY A 310 -17.69 -9.19 -12.86
N GLY A 311 -16.98 -9.82 -13.80
CA GLY A 311 -17.30 -11.16 -14.29
C GLY A 311 -18.67 -11.21 -14.99
N ILE A 312 -19.49 -12.22 -14.67
CA ILE A 312 -20.86 -12.38 -15.21
C ILE A 312 -21.79 -11.26 -14.72
N SER A 313 -21.62 -10.80 -13.48
CA SER A 313 -22.22 -9.59 -12.92
C SER A 313 -21.54 -8.32 -13.48
N ILE A 314 -21.55 -8.18 -14.80
CA ILE A 314 -20.74 -7.19 -15.53
C ILE A 314 -20.98 -5.75 -15.06
N LYS A 315 -19.90 -5.00 -14.82
CA LYS A 315 -19.96 -3.58 -14.51
C LYS A 315 -20.43 -2.76 -15.71
N PRO A 316 -21.03 -1.58 -15.49
CA PRO A 316 -21.22 -0.59 -16.56
C PRO A 316 -19.90 -0.15 -17.18
N GLY A 317 -19.90 0.20 -18.46
CA GLY A 317 -18.67 0.63 -19.16
C GLY A 317 -18.05 1.93 -18.65
N ALA A 318 -18.85 2.81 -18.02
CA ALA A 318 -18.35 4.08 -17.50
C ALA A 318 -17.32 3.83 -16.38
N ASN A 319 -16.13 4.43 -16.51
CA ASN A 319 -15.00 4.27 -15.58
C ASN A 319 -14.46 2.84 -15.42
N MET A 320 -14.90 1.85 -16.20
CA MET A 320 -14.38 0.47 -16.12
C MET A 320 -12.87 0.40 -16.35
N GLY A 321 -12.30 1.30 -17.16
CA GLY A 321 -10.84 1.41 -17.34
C GLY A 321 -10.05 1.72 -16.06
N ASN A 322 -10.70 2.25 -15.02
CA ASN A 322 -10.06 2.46 -13.71
C ASN A 322 -9.92 1.16 -12.92
N MET A 323 -10.63 0.09 -13.30
CA MET A 323 -10.58 -1.20 -12.60
C MET A 323 -9.24 -1.93 -12.76
N LYS A 324 -8.32 -1.40 -13.57
CA LYS A 324 -6.89 -1.77 -13.50
C LYS A 324 -6.24 -1.47 -12.13
N MET A 325 -6.82 -0.54 -11.36
CA MET A 325 -6.33 -0.16 -10.03
C MET A 325 -6.99 -0.99 -8.92
N ASP A 326 -7.80 -1.99 -9.25
CA ASP A 326 -8.48 -2.85 -8.27
C ASP A 326 -7.53 -3.88 -7.59
N MET A 327 -6.24 -3.74 -7.88
CA MET A 327 -5.10 -4.41 -7.26
C MET A 327 -4.32 -3.49 -6.31
N SER A 328 -4.83 -2.29 -6.01
CA SER A 328 -4.11 -1.31 -5.19
C SER A 328 -3.82 -1.84 -3.78
N GLY A 329 -4.68 -2.71 -3.23
CA GLY A 329 -4.41 -3.39 -1.95
C GLY A 329 -3.14 -4.23 -2.00
N ALA A 330 -3.00 -5.09 -3.01
CA ALA A 330 -1.80 -5.88 -3.26
C ALA A 330 -0.55 -5.02 -3.49
N ALA A 331 -0.67 -3.95 -4.28
CA ALA A 331 0.44 -3.03 -4.53
C ALA A 331 0.90 -2.31 -3.25
N SER A 332 -0.02 -1.91 -2.39
CA SER A 332 0.31 -1.20 -1.15
C SER A 332 0.96 -2.11 -0.11
N VAL A 333 0.48 -3.34 0.09
CA VAL A 333 1.12 -4.26 1.05
C VAL A 333 2.51 -4.69 0.60
N VAL A 334 2.70 -4.95 -0.70
CA VAL A 334 4.02 -5.28 -1.25
C VAL A 334 4.95 -4.06 -1.20
N GLY A 335 4.45 -2.86 -1.49
CA GLY A 335 5.20 -1.61 -1.34
C GLY A 335 5.64 -1.33 0.10
N ALA A 336 4.77 -1.55 1.09
CA ALA A 336 5.12 -1.39 2.49
C ALA A 336 6.27 -2.32 2.91
N VAL A 337 6.21 -3.60 2.50
CA VAL A 337 7.29 -4.56 2.75
C VAL A 337 8.57 -4.17 2.01
N LEU A 338 8.48 -3.63 0.79
CA LEU A 338 9.62 -3.11 0.04
C LEU A 338 10.32 -1.97 0.80
N ALA A 339 9.56 -1.01 1.34
CA ALA A 339 10.10 0.08 2.15
C ALA A 339 10.80 -0.43 3.42
N LEU A 340 10.16 -1.37 4.14
CA LEU A 340 10.71 -1.97 5.36
C LEU A 340 12.00 -2.75 5.09
N ALA A 341 12.03 -3.54 4.01
CA ALA A 341 13.19 -4.35 3.64
C ALA A 341 14.37 -3.47 3.19
N LYS A 342 14.13 -2.51 2.30
CA LYS A 342 15.19 -1.62 1.78
C LYS A 342 15.75 -0.66 2.82
N SER A 343 14.95 -0.31 3.82
CA SER A 343 15.44 0.48 4.97
C SER A 343 16.15 -0.36 6.03
N GLY A 344 16.13 -1.70 5.92
CA GLY A 344 16.73 -2.60 6.89
C GLY A 344 16.00 -2.61 8.24
N ALA A 345 14.68 -2.46 8.24
CA ALA A 345 13.88 -2.42 9.46
C ALA A 345 14.00 -3.75 10.26
N PRO A 346 14.10 -3.74 11.59
CA PRO A 346 14.24 -4.94 12.41
C PRO A 346 12.89 -5.62 12.69
N VAL A 347 12.17 -6.00 11.63
CA VAL A 347 10.80 -6.55 11.70
C VAL A 347 10.68 -7.89 10.97
N ASP A 348 9.67 -8.70 11.35
CA ASP A 348 9.24 -9.88 10.60
C ASP A 348 7.86 -9.58 10.01
N VAL A 349 7.78 -9.47 8.69
CA VAL A 349 6.57 -9.05 7.98
C VAL A 349 6.45 -9.82 6.68
N VAL A 350 5.22 -10.10 6.27
CA VAL A 350 4.92 -10.79 5.02
C VAL A 350 3.80 -10.09 4.29
N ALA A 351 4.07 -9.67 3.05
CA ALA A 351 3.04 -9.22 2.13
C ALA A 351 2.47 -10.42 1.40
N VAL A 352 1.14 -10.58 1.39
CA VAL A 352 0.43 -11.62 0.66
C VAL A 352 -0.51 -10.96 -0.35
N ALA A 353 -0.20 -11.05 -1.64
CA ALA A 353 -1.04 -10.54 -2.71
C ALA A 353 -1.89 -11.68 -3.29
N ALA A 354 -3.22 -11.53 -3.18
CA ALA A 354 -4.19 -12.46 -3.75
C ALA A 354 -4.56 -11.99 -5.16
N LEU A 355 -3.89 -12.53 -6.17
CA LEU A 355 -3.88 -12.02 -7.54
C LEU A 355 -4.84 -12.80 -8.45
N ALA A 356 -5.74 -12.08 -9.11
CA ALA A 356 -6.62 -12.63 -10.14
C ALA A 356 -6.96 -11.56 -11.18
N GLU A 357 -7.59 -11.98 -12.27
CA GLU A 357 -8.23 -11.10 -13.25
C GLU A 357 -9.69 -11.58 -13.36
N ASN A 358 -10.66 -10.72 -13.02
CA ASN A 358 -12.07 -11.08 -12.99
C ASN A 358 -12.73 -10.72 -14.32
N MET A 359 -12.98 -11.73 -15.15
CA MET A 359 -13.45 -11.60 -16.53
C MET A 359 -14.65 -12.50 -16.82
N PRO A 360 -15.59 -12.09 -17.70
CA PRO A 360 -16.62 -12.96 -18.20
C PRO A 360 -16.02 -13.96 -19.19
N ASP A 361 -16.42 -15.22 -19.08
CA ASP A 361 -16.10 -16.30 -20.02
C ASP A 361 -17.15 -17.41 -19.89
N GLY A 362 -17.19 -18.35 -20.84
CA GLY A 362 -18.03 -19.55 -20.73
C GLY A 362 -17.70 -20.43 -19.52
N GLY A 363 -16.48 -20.33 -18.98
CA GLY A 363 -16.03 -21.02 -17.77
C GLY A 363 -16.06 -20.18 -16.49
N ALA A 364 -16.44 -18.90 -16.52
CA ALA A 364 -16.44 -18.03 -15.34
C ALA A 364 -17.43 -18.51 -14.25
N ILE A 365 -17.15 -18.18 -12.98
CA ILE A 365 -18.13 -18.35 -11.90
C ILE A 365 -19.40 -17.54 -12.20
N ARG A 366 -20.53 -18.01 -11.71
CA ARG A 366 -21.85 -17.42 -11.94
C ARG A 366 -22.55 -17.14 -10.61
N PRO A 367 -23.50 -16.18 -10.59
CA PRO A 367 -24.47 -16.13 -9.51
C PRO A 367 -25.14 -17.50 -9.29
N ALA A 368 -25.38 -17.85 -8.02
CA ALA A 368 -25.83 -19.13 -7.48
C ALA A 368 -24.83 -20.30 -7.50
N ASP A 369 -23.62 -20.14 -8.04
CA ASP A 369 -22.58 -21.16 -7.84
C ASP A 369 -22.19 -21.24 -6.35
N VAL A 370 -21.74 -22.41 -5.91
CA VAL A 370 -21.19 -22.62 -4.56
C VAL A 370 -19.72 -22.99 -4.68
N LEU A 371 -18.84 -22.18 -4.11
CA LEU A 371 -17.40 -22.41 -4.05
C LEU A 371 -17.02 -23.02 -2.70
N THR A 372 -15.90 -23.74 -2.66
CA THR A 372 -15.29 -24.25 -1.43
C THR A 372 -13.95 -23.55 -1.21
N ALA A 373 -13.81 -22.83 -0.10
CA ALA A 373 -12.57 -22.18 0.29
C ALA A 373 -11.55 -23.18 0.87
N MET A 374 -10.30 -22.75 1.03
CA MET A 374 -9.17 -23.55 1.52
C MET A 374 -9.44 -24.26 2.86
N ASN A 375 -10.24 -23.67 3.75
CA ASN A 375 -10.59 -24.27 5.03
C ASN A 375 -11.85 -25.18 4.97
N GLY A 376 -12.34 -25.50 3.77
CA GLY A 376 -13.50 -26.34 3.54
C GLY A 376 -14.85 -25.63 3.67
N LYS A 377 -14.87 -24.34 4.05
CA LYS A 377 -16.12 -23.57 4.13
C LYS A 377 -16.68 -23.30 2.74
N THR A 378 -18.00 -23.34 2.62
CA THR A 378 -18.73 -23.13 1.37
C THR A 378 -19.24 -21.70 1.24
N ILE A 379 -19.16 -21.15 0.02
CA ILE A 379 -19.55 -19.78 -0.29
C ILE A 379 -20.55 -19.78 -1.44
N GLU A 380 -21.76 -19.30 -1.21
CA GLU A 380 -22.73 -18.99 -2.26
C GLU A 380 -22.37 -17.68 -2.96
N ILE A 381 -22.29 -17.70 -4.28
CA ILE A 381 -21.99 -16.54 -5.10
C ILE A 381 -23.29 -15.80 -5.43
N ILE A 382 -23.47 -14.59 -4.90
CA ILE A 382 -24.61 -13.73 -5.23
C ILE A 382 -24.23 -12.76 -6.34
N SER A 383 -23.02 -12.22 -6.28
CA SER A 383 -22.47 -11.33 -7.29
C SER A 383 -21.03 -11.71 -7.58
N THR A 384 -20.68 -11.85 -8.84
CA THR A 384 -19.28 -12.06 -9.27
C THR A 384 -18.48 -10.77 -9.26
N ASP A 385 -19.14 -9.62 -9.02
CA ASP A 385 -18.55 -8.30 -8.77
C ASP A 385 -18.19 -8.07 -7.29
N ALA A 386 -18.39 -9.10 -6.46
CA ALA A 386 -17.95 -9.15 -5.08
C ALA A 386 -16.80 -10.18 -4.95
N GLU A 387 -15.84 -10.11 -5.87
CA GLU A 387 -14.71 -11.02 -6.04
C GLU A 387 -13.55 -10.75 -5.07
N GLY A 388 -13.30 -9.48 -4.72
CA GLY A 388 -12.17 -9.09 -3.88
C GLY A 388 -12.17 -9.78 -2.51
N ARG A 389 -13.34 -9.95 -1.91
CA ARG A 389 -13.50 -10.68 -0.64
C ARG A 389 -13.31 -12.20 -0.80
N LEU A 390 -13.58 -12.76 -1.99
CA LEU A 390 -13.37 -14.19 -2.28
C LEU A 390 -11.88 -14.52 -2.37
N VAL A 391 -11.10 -13.72 -3.11
CA VAL A 391 -9.65 -13.93 -3.20
C VAL A 391 -8.97 -13.74 -1.83
N LEU A 392 -9.47 -12.80 -1.02
CA LEU A 392 -8.98 -12.59 0.34
C LEU A 392 -9.38 -13.70 1.32
N ALA A 393 -10.52 -14.37 1.14
CA ALA A 393 -10.92 -15.49 1.99
C ALA A 393 -9.84 -16.59 2.01
N ASP A 394 -9.39 -17.03 0.84
CA ASP A 394 -8.33 -18.03 0.74
C ASP A 394 -6.97 -17.49 1.18
N ALA A 395 -6.66 -16.22 0.91
CA ALA A 395 -5.41 -15.61 1.37
C ALA A 395 -5.32 -15.52 2.91
N VAL A 396 -6.43 -15.15 3.57
CA VAL A 396 -6.54 -15.13 5.04
C VAL A 396 -6.34 -16.52 5.60
N VAL A 397 -7.04 -17.53 5.07
CA VAL A 397 -6.87 -18.92 5.52
C VAL A 397 -5.44 -19.38 5.33
N TRP A 398 -4.84 -19.13 4.16
CA TRP A 398 -3.47 -19.54 3.87
C TRP A 398 -2.47 -18.88 4.83
N ALA A 399 -2.56 -17.57 5.03
CA ALA A 399 -1.66 -16.83 5.91
C ALA A 399 -1.79 -17.29 7.37
N ASP A 400 -3.02 -17.44 7.85
CA ASP A 400 -3.30 -17.83 9.24
C ASP A 400 -2.78 -19.25 9.56
N THR A 401 -2.99 -20.18 8.63
CA THR A 401 -2.60 -21.60 8.80
C THR A 401 -1.11 -21.84 8.55
N THR A 402 -0.50 -21.14 7.61
CA THR A 402 0.88 -21.40 7.18
C THR A 402 1.90 -20.58 7.97
N LEU A 403 1.53 -19.37 8.41
CA LEU A 403 2.49 -18.39 8.95
C LEU A 403 2.39 -18.20 10.47
N ASN A 404 1.28 -18.65 11.09
CA ASN A 404 0.97 -18.37 12.50
C ASN A 404 1.23 -16.90 12.88
N PRO A 405 0.61 -15.94 12.16
CA PRO A 405 1.01 -14.54 12.22
C PRO A 405 0.75 -13.91 13.60
N ALA A 406 1.51 -12.87 13.93
CA ALA A 406 1.26 -12.04 15.11
C ALA A 406 -0.04 -11.24 14.95
N ALA A 407 -0.31 -10.75 13.74
CA ALA A 407 -1.55 -10.12 13.33
C ALA A 407 -1.75 -10.26 11.81
N ILE A 408 -3.00 -10.22 11.36
CA ILE A 408 -3.39 -10.11 9.95
C ILE A 408 -4.01 -8.73 9.73
N VAL A 409 -3.50 -7.99 8.75
CA VAL A 409 -4.10 -6.75 8.25
C VAL A 409 -4.32 -6.90 6.76
N ASP A 410 -5.57 -7.00 6.33
CA ASP A 410 -5.89 -7.05 4.91
C ASP A 410 -6.35 -5.69 4.37
N VAL A 411 -5.98 -5.39 3.13
CA VAL A 411 -6.18 -4.09 2.47
C VAL A 411 -6.80 -4.32 1.11
N ALA A 412 -7.90 -3.62 0.83
CA ALA A 412 -8.62 -3.80 -0.43
C ALA A 412 -9.32 -2.54 -0.89
N THR A 413 -9.39 -2.38 -2.22
CA THR A 413 -10.40 -1.56 -2.89
C THR A 413 -11.72 -2.33 -2.90
N LEU A 414 -12.35 -2.52 -1.73
CA LEU A 414 -13.37 -3.55 -1.59
C LEU A 414 -14.75 -3.07 -2.00
N THR A 415 -15.22 -1.94 -1.46
CA THR A 415 -16.61 -1.53 -1.66
C THR A 415 -16.75 -0.06 -2.02
N GLY A 416 -17.57 0.25 -3.03
CA GLY A 416 -17.95 1.65 -3.30
C GLY A 416 -18.69 2.31 -2.12
N SER A 417 -19.33 1.51 -1.26
CA SER A 417 -20.06 2.00 -0.08
C SER A 417 -19.20 2.68 0.97
N VAL A 418 -17.91 2.34 1.10
CA VAL A 418 -17.03 3.03 2.06
C VAL A 418 -16.83 4.50 1.65
N GLY A 419 -16.73 4.78 0.36
CA GLY A 419 -16.62 6.15 -0.16
C GLY A 419 -17.90 6.96 0.05
N GLY A 420 -19.07 6.32 -0.09
CA GLY A 420 -20.33 6.96 0.26
C GLY A 420 -20.46 7.32 1.75
N ALA A 421 -19.82 6.53 2.63
CA ALA A 421 -19.85 6.75 4.08
C ALA A 421 -18.80 7.76 4.57
N LEU A 422 -17.58 7.71 4.02
CA LEU A 422 -16.40 8.41 4.57
C LEU A 422 -15.82 9.49 3.64
N GLY A 423 -16.39 9.70 2.46
CA GLY A 423 -15.85 10.66 1.49
C GLY A 423 -14.48 10.24 0.98
N ASN A 424 -13.53 11.19 0.87
CA ASN A 424 -12.14 10.93 0.47
C ASN A 424 -11.13 11.36 1.55
N ASP A 425 -11.60 11.45 2.79
CA ASP A 425 -10.81 11.91 3.93
C ASP A 425 -10.35 10.74 4.82
N TYR A 426 -11.07 9.61 4.79
CA TYR A 426 -10.74 8.42 5.59
C TYR A 426 -10.89 7.14 4.78
N ALA A 427 -9.97 6.19 4.95
CA ALA A 427 -10.25 4.80 4.63
C ALA A 427 -11.04 4.14 5.76
N GLY A 428 -11.82 3.11 5.43
CA GLY A 428 -12.60 2.34 6.40
C GLY A 428 -11.72 1.34 7.14
N LEU A 429 -11.74 1.37 8.47
CA LEU A 429 -11.07 0.40 9.33
C LEU A 429 -12.10 -0.50 10.02
N PHE A 430 -11.95 -1.80 9.90
CA PHE A 430 -12.77 -2.79 10.59
C PHE A 430 -11.87 -3.73 11.37
N SER A 431 -12.25 -4.07 12.59
CA SER A 431 -11.50 -5.01 13.42
C SER A 431 -12.36 -5.46 14.59
N ARG A 432 -12.14 -6.71 15.01
CA ARG A 432 -12.69 -7.27 16.25
C ARG A 432 -11.68 -7.27 17.41
N HIS A 433 -10.51 -6.69 17.20
CA HIS A 433 -9.44 -6.53 18.19
C HIS A 433 -9.11 -5.05 18.34
N ASP A 434 -9.57 -4.44 19.45
CA ASP A 434 -9.47 -3.00 19.68
C ASP A 434 -8.01 -2.52 19.70
N ALA A 435 -7.13 -3.24 20.38
CA ALA A 435 -5.70 -2.90 20.43
C ALA A 435 -5.04 -2.85 19.04
N LEU A 436 -5.45 -3.73 18.11
CA LEU A 436 -4.95 -3.69 16.73
C LEU A 436 -5.52 -2.49 15.96
N ALA A 437 -6.81 -2.20 16.15
CA ALA A 437 -7.47 -1.06 15.51
C ALA A 437 -6.85 0.27 15.96
N ASP A 438 -6.57 0.42 17.25
CA ASP A 438 -5.99 1.62 17.83
C ASP A 438 -4.55 1.85 17.34
N GLN A 439 -3.75 0.78 17.21
CA GLN A 439 -2.41 0.85 16.62
C GLN A 439 -2.46 1.30 15.15
N LEU A 440 -3.37 0.74 14.35
CA LEU A 440 -3.56 1.14 12.95
C LEU A 440 -4.02 2.59 12.82
N LYS A 441 -4.97 3.03 13.66
CA LYS A 441 -5.42 4.42 13.70
C LYS A 441 -4.27 5.36 14.06
N THR A 442 -3.48 5.00 15.07
CA THR A 442 -2.30 5.77 15.50
C THR A 442 -1.27 5.89 14.37
N ALA A 443 -1.00 4.81 13.63
CA ALA A 443 -0.12 4.83 12.47
C ALA A 443 -0.68 5.70 11.33
N GLY A 444 -2.00 5.65 11.09
CA GLY A 444 -2.68 6.53 10.14
C GLY A 444 -2.54 8.02 10.51
N ASP A 445 -2.80 8.37 11.77
CA ASP A 445 -2.64 9.74 12.28
C ASP A 445 -1.16 10.21 12.18
N ALA A 446 -0.20 9.33 12.46
CA ALA A 446 1.23 9.61 12.40
C ALA A 446 1.79 9.76 10.97
N THR A 447 1.00 9.38 9.96
CA THR A 447 1.39 9.46 8.54
C THR A 447 0.48 10.39 7.72
N GLY A 448 -0.65 10.81 8.27
CA GLY A 448 -1.68 11.53 7.51
C GLY A 448 -2.45 10.64 6.53
N GLU A 449 -2.30 9.32 6.59
CA GLU A 449 -3.15 8.35 5.90
C GLU A 449 -4.25 7.90 6.87
N THR A 450 -5.25 8.76 7.05
CA THR A 450 -6.25 8.69 8.11
C THR A 450 -7.23 7.53 7.96
N LEU A 451 -7.50 6.84 9.07
CA LEU A 451 -8.46 5.74 9.16
C LEU A 451 -9.66 6.14 10.03
N TRP A 452 -10.85 5.68 9.65
CA TRP A 452 -12.04 5.76 10.49
C TRP A 452 -12.58 4.36 10.78
N ARG A 453 -12.77 4.05 12.06
CA ARG A 453 -13.27 2.74 12.46
C ARG A 453 -14.77 2.63 12.25
N LEU A 454 -15.18 1.65 11.45
CA LEU A 454 -16.57 1.28 11.20
C LEU A 454 -16.92 -0.02 11.95
N PRO A 455 -18.21 -0.25 12.28
CA PRO A 455 -18.61 -1.40 13.09
C PRO A 455 -18.60 -2.71 12.29
N LEU A 456 -18.63 -3.83 13.01
CA LEU A 456 -18.87 -5.21 12.58
C LEU A 456 -20.17 -5.72 13.23
N HIS A 457 -21.25 -4.95 13.06
CA HIS A 457 -22.52 -5.16 13.74
C HIS A 457 -23.13 -6.56 13.45
N PRO A 458 -23.81 -7.22 14.41
CA PRO A 458 -24.38 -8.56 14.22
C PRO A 458 -25.42 -8.68 13.09
N SER A 459 -25.97 -7.57 12.60
CA SER A 459 -26.83 -7.59 11.41
C SER A 459 -26.10 -8.03 10.14
N TYR A 460 -24.78 -7.83 10.06
CA TYR A 460 -24.01 -8.23 8.88
C TYR A 460 -23.93 -9.74 8.75
N VAL A 461 -23.84 -10.47 9.88
CA VAL A 461 -23.94 -11.94 9.93
C VAL A 461 -25.23 -12.43 9.29
N ARG A 462 -26.36 -11.79 9.63
CA ARG A 462 -27.67 -12.14 9.05
C ARG A 462 -27.70 -11.81 7.56
N ALA A 463 -27.20 -10.63 7.19
CA ALA A 463 -27.18 -10.20 5.79
C ALA A 463 -26.36 -11.13 4.89
N THR A 464 -25.29 -11.73 5.40
CA THR A 464 -24.43 -12.67 4.65
C THR A 464 -24.75 -14.15 4.90
N SER A 465 -25.87 -14.47 5.57
CA SER A 465 -26.31 -15.85 5.74
C SER A 465 -26.80 -16.46 4.43
N SER A 466 -26.50 -17.74 4.20
CA SER A 466 -26.96 -18.51 3.04
C SER A 466 -27.86 -19.66 3.49
N THR A 467 -28.78 -20.08 2.63
CA THR A 467 -29.62 -21.27 2.83
C THR A 467 -29.02 -22.53 2.22
N ILE A 468 -27.97 -22.41 1.40
CA ILE A 468 -27.35 -23.51 0.64
C ILE A 468 -25.84 -23.66 0.87
N ALA A 469 -25.20 -22.69 1.53
CA ALA A 469 -23.78 -22.67 1.85
C ALA A 469 -23.55 -22.12 3.27
N ASP A 470 -22.31 -22.14 3.77
CA ASP A 470 -21.96 -21.61 5.09
C ASP A 470 -22.09 -20.07 5.16
N ILE A 471 -21.86 -19.39 4.03
CA ILE A 471 -21.97 -17.93 3.89
C ILE A 471 -22.29 -17.58 2.43
N LYS A 472 -22.89 -16.41 2.16
CA LYS A 472 -23.00 -15.84 0.81
C LYS A 472 -22.11 -14.62 0.65
N ASN A 473 -21.54 -14.42 -0.54
CA ASN A 473 -20.50 -13.41 -0.75
C ASN A 473 -21.02 -11.97 -0.79
N SER A 474 -22.30 -11.74 -1.09
CA SER A 474 -22.90 -10.42 -1.00
C SER A 474 -24.04 -10.42 0.00
N GLY A 475 -24.09 -9.39 0.85
CA GLY A 475 -25.16 -9.21 1.81
C GLY A 475 -26.38 -8.52 1.19
N ASP A 476 -27.55 -8.77 1.78
CA ASP A 476 -28.76 -7.99 1.47
C ASP A 476 -28.71 -6.62 2.17
N GLY A 477 -29.20 -5.56 1.53
CA GLY A 477 -29.29 -4.22 2.11
C GLY A 477 -28.08 -3.30 1.85
N GLY A 478 -28.14 -2.06 2.36
CA GLY A 478 -27.23 -0.97 1.96
C GLY A 478 -25.86 -0.91 2.67
N ALA A 479 -25.57 -1.80 3.64
CA ALA A 479 -24.33 -1.76 4.43
C ALA A 479 -23.17 -2.52 3.78
N GLY A 480 -22.85 -2.20 2.52
CA GLY A 480 -21.88 -2.94 1.70
C GLY A 480 -20.49 -3.09 2.35
N ALA A 481 -19.96 -2.02 2.95
CA ALA A 481 -18.63 -2.01 3.55
C ALA A 481 -18.57 -2.94 4.79
N GLY A 482 -19.56 -2.83 5.68
CA GLY A 482 -19.65 -3.68 6.86
C GLY A 482 -19.87 -5.16 6.54
N THR A 483 -20.70 -5.47 5.54
CA THR A 483 -20.91 -6.86 5.09
C THR A 483 -19.69 -7.45 4.38
N GLY A 484 -18.95 -6.64 3.60
CA GLY A 484 -17.67 -7.04 3.00
C GLY A 484 -16.60 -7.34 4.04
N ALA A 485 -16.42 -6.44 5.01
CA ALA A 485 -15.49 -6.65 6.11
C ALA A 485 -15.87 -7.88 6.94
N HIS A 486 -17.16 -8.06 7.26
CA HIS A 486 -17.64 -9.23 7.98
C HIS A 486 -17.31 -10.54 7.23
N PHE A 487 -17.54 -10.57 5.91
CA PHE A 487 -17.23 -11.73 5.07
C PHE A 487 -15.75 -12.11 5.18
N ILE A 488 -14.82 -11.16 5.05
CA ILE A 488 -13.38 -11.45 5.14
C ILE A 488 -13.01 -11.93 6.55
N GLY A 489 -13.51 -11.23 7.58
CA GLY A 489 -13.25 -11.57 8.98
C GLY A 489 -13.78 -12.95 9.41
N TYR A 490 -14.77 -13.49 8.70
CA TYR A 490 -15.30 -14.85 8.91
C TYR A 490 -14.28 -15.96 8.58
N PHE A 491 -13.28 -15.68 7.74
CA PHE A 491 -12.23 -16.63 7.35
C PHE A 491 -10.99 -16.58 8.26
N ALA A 492 -10.82 -15.51 9.06
CA ALA A 492 -9.78 -15.44 10.07
C ALA A 492 -10.19 -16.18 11.34
N ARG A 493 -9.29 -16.96 11.96
CA ARG A 493 -9.59 -17.61 13.25
C ARG A 493 -9.98 -16.57 14.30
N PRO A 494 -10.99 -16.83 15.16
CA PRO A 494 -11.43 -15.88 16.18
C PRO A 494 -10.30 -15.38 17.10
N GLU A 495 -9.24 -16.16 17.28
CA GLU A 495 -8.11 -15.82 18.14
C GLU A 495 -7.00 -15.02 17.43
N THR A 496 -6.91 -15.10 16.10
CA THR A 496 -5.90 -14.36 15.33
C THR A 496 -6.27 -12.88 15.26
N PRO A 497 -5.43 -11.95 15.77
CA PRO A 497 -5.63 -10.51 15.65
C PRO A 497 -5.83 -10.12 14.18
N TRP A 498 -6.97 -9.51 13.86
CA TRP A 498 -7.37 -9.27 12.48
C TRP A 498 -7.99 -7.89 12.31
N ALA A 499 -7.56 -7.19 11.25
CA ALA A 499 -8.16 -5.94 10.80
C ALA A 499 -8.27 -5.90 9.26
N HIS A 500 -9.29 -5.21 8.78
CA HIS A 500 -9.52 -4.93 7.36
C HIS A 500 -9.50 -3.42 7.11
N LEU A 501 -8.78 -3.01 6.07
CA LEU A 501 -8.75 -1.64 5.55
C LEU A 501 -9.42 -1.59 4.18
N ASP A 502 -10.61 -0.96 4.11
CA ASP A 502 -11.26 -0.65 2.84
C ASP A 502 -10.78 0.71 2.33
N ILE A 503 -9.96 0.69 1.28
CA ILE A 503 -9.29 1.85 0.69
C ILE A 503 -9.91 2.28 -0.65
N ALA A 504 -11.10 1.77 -1.01
CA ALA A 504 -11.69 1.99 -2.34
C ALA A 504 -11.79 3.46 -2.76
N ASN A 505 -12.10 4.34 -1.82
CA ASN A 505 -12.18 5.80 -2.01
C ASN A 505 -10.82 6.52 -1.99
N MET A 506 -9.80 5.90 -1.39
CA MET A 506 -8.49 6.52 -1.18
C MET A 506 -7.44 6.10 -2.23
N ALA A 507 -7.61 4.91 -2.82
CA ALA A 507 -6.60 4.24 -3.63
C ALA A 507 -6.19 5.02 -4.89
N PHE A 508 -7.13 5.70 -5.56
CA PHE A 508 -6.87 6.42 -6.80
C PHE A 508 -7.77 7.65 -6.99
N GLY A 509 -7.50 8.47 -8.00
CA GLY A 509 -8.39 9.57 -8.39
C GLY A 509 -7.71 10.65 -9.22
N ALA A 510 -8.34 11.82 -9.26
CA ALA A 510 -7.74 13.00 -9.88
C ALA A 510 -6.48 13.46 -9.12
N ALA A 511 -5.60 14.16 -9.82
CA ALA A 511 -4.44 14.81 -9.20
C ALA A 511 -4.91 15.91 -8.24
N ASN A 512 -4.16 16.09 -7.17
CA ASN A 512 -4.22 17.27 -6.31
C ASN A 512 -2.81 17.66 -5.87
N ASP A 513 -2.72 18.55 -4.89
CA ASP A 513 -1.49 19.04 -4.28
C ASP A 513 -0.74 17.97 -3.45
N VAL A 514 -1.36 16.84 -3.10
CA VAL A 514 -0.72 15.77 -2.30
C VAL A 514 -0.59 14.43 -3.04
N LYS A 515 -1.25 14.24 -4.19
CA LYS A 515 -1.14 13.01 -5.00
C LYS A 515 -1.20 13.27 -6.51
N PRO A 516 -0.58 12.40 -7.33
CA PRO A 516 -0.76 12.41 -8.78
C PRO A 516 -2.17 11.95 -9.17
N ALA A 517 -2.52 12.11 -10.45
CA ALA A 517 -3.68 11.43 -11.02
C ALA A 517 -3.39 9.92 -11.14
N GLY A 518 -4.43 9.10 -11.03
CA GLY A 518 -4.31 7.64 -10.93
C GLY A 518 -4.07 7.20 -9.49
N SER A 519 -3.19 6.22 -9.30
CA SER A 519 -2.86 5.65 -8.00
C SER A 519 -2.26 6.67 -7.04
N ALA A 520 -2.82 6.71 -5.82
CA ALA A 520 -2.31 7.50 -4.72
C ALA A 520 -1.10 6.83 -4.04
N GLY A 521 -1.00 5.50 -4.12
CA GLY A 521 -0.11 4.68 -3.27
C GLY A 521 -0.56 4.64 -1.81
N TYR A 522 -1.87 4.83 -1.55
CA TYR A 522 -2.43 4.92 -0.22
C TYR A 522 -2.19 3.64 0.59
N SER A 523 -1.92 3.80 1.88
CA SER A 523 -1.61 2.79 2.90
C SER A 523 -0.17 2.28 2.94
N VAL A 524 0.69 2.59 1.96
CA VAL A 524 2.12 2.22 2.03
C VAL A 524 2.79 2.87 3.23
N ARG A 525 2.57 4.17 3.45
CA ARG A 525 3.19 4.92 4.57
C ARG A 525 2.60 4.45 5.90
N LEU A 526 1.27 4.27 5.96
CA LEU A 526 0.55 3.75 7.10
C LEU A 526 1.07 2.39 7.53
N LEU A 527 1.12 1.43 6.61
CA LEU A 527 1.52 0.04 6.91
C LEU A 527 3.00 -0.05 7.27
N GLU A 528 3.86 0.71 6.59
CA GLU A 528 5.28 0.83 6.94
C GLU A 528 5.45 1.32 8.38
N ARG A 529 4.70 2.37 8.76
CA ARG A 529 4.73 2.91 10.11
C ARG A 529 4.14 1.96 11.14
N PHE A 530 2.98 1.37 10.83
CA PHE A 530 2.29 0.40 11.69
C PHE A 530 3.18 -0.78 12.03
N VAL A 531 3.86 -1.38 11.04
CA VAL A 531 4.72 -2.54 11.27
C VAL A 531 5.93 -2.21 12.15
N ARG A 532 6.51 -1.02 12.03
CA ARG A 532 7.62 -0.60 12.91
C ARG A 532 7.19 -0.40 14.36
N ASP A 533 6.01 0.16 14.54
CA ASP A 533 5.50 0.54 15.85
C ASP A 533 4.69 -0.58 16.52
N PHE A 534 4.46 -1.68 15.79
CA PHE A 534 3.61 -2.78 16.21
C PHE A 534 3.98 -3.29 17.60
N GLN A 535 2.97 -3.34 18.46
CA GLN A 535 3.06 -3.97 19.76
C GLN A 535 2.24 -5.26 19.76
N PRO A 536 2.75 -6.35 20.37
CA PRO A 536 2.04 -7.63 20.42
C PRO A 536 0.59 -7.48 20.88
N VAL A 537 -0.32 -8.07 20.12
CA VAL A 537 -1.75 -8.13 20.44
C VAL A 537 -2.06 -9.53 20.93
N ALA A 538 -2.82 -9.64 22.03
CA ALA A 538 -3.21 -10.93 22.59
C ALA A 538 -3.98 -11.78 21.56
N LYS A 539 -3.58 -13.04 21.39
CA LYS A 539 -4.23 -14.02 20.51
C LYS A 539 -5.46 -14.62 21.19
N GLU A 540 -6.43 -13.76 21.48
CA GLU A 540 -7.69 -14.10 22.13
C GLU A 540 -8.87 -13.82 21.20
N LYS A 541 -10.02 -14.43 21.53
CA LYS A 541 -11.25 -14.24 20.76
C LYS A 541 -11.61 -12.76 20.74
N GLY A 542 -11.53 -12.14 19.56
CA GLY A 542 -11.88 -10.72 19.39
C GLY A 542 -13.36 -10.44 19.71
N THR A 543 -13.61 -9.47 20.58
CA THR A 543 -14.95 -9.03 21.01
C THR A 543 -15.25 -7.57 20.65
N GLY A 544 -14.32 -6.89 19.99
CA GLY A 544 -14.45 -5.49 19.59
C GLY A 544 -15.24 -5.30 18.30
N GLY A 545 -15.54 -4.04 17.99
CA GLY A 545 -16.18 -3.64 16.73
C GLY A 545 -17.70 -3.88 16.65
N TYR A 546 -18.32 -4.55 17.62
CA TYR A 546 -19.77 -4.74 17.68
C TYR A 546 -20.54 -3.50 18.12
#